data_AF-W1VF14-F1
#
_entry.id   AF-W1VF14-F1
#
_cell.length_a   1.000
_cell.length_b   1.000
_cell.length_c   1.000
_cell.angle_alpha   90.00
_cell.angle_beta   90.00
_cell.angle_gamma   90.00
#
_symmetry.space_group_name_H-M   'P 1'
#
loop_
_entity.id
_entity.type
_entity.pdbx_description
1 polymer ?
#
loop_
_entity_poly.entity_id
_entity_poly.type
_entity_poly.pdbx_seq_one_letter_code
_entity_poly.pdbx_strand_id
1 'polypeptide(L)' 'GFDSGKPQMDLVTAGTIAGSITQNPYEMGYQAVVAAVKVLKGQSVESFIDSGFSWYDAENLGDEDIQKAVYE' A
#
# COMPACT_ATOMS: atom_id res chain seq x y z
N GLY A 1 8.65 5.05 9.51
CA GLY A 1 7.69 6.11 9.14
C GLY A 1 6.35 5.49 8.85
N PHE A 2 5.52 6.22 8.10
CA PHE A 2 4.27 5.72 7.54
C PHE A 2 4.15 6.21 6.09
N ASP A 3 3.55 5.41 5.21
CA ASP A 3 3.51 5.58 3.75
C ASP A 3 4.90 5.54 3.09
N SER A 4 5.03 6.17 1.92
CA SER A 4 6.25 6.29 1.12
C SER A 4 6.48 7.74 0.70
N GLY A 5 6.85 7.99 -0.56
CA GLY A 5 7.26 9.29 -1.07
C GLY A 5 8.78 9.41 -1.08
N LYS A 6 9.31 10.06 -2.12
CA LYS A 6 10.74 10.18 -2.37
C LYS A 6 11.53 10.65 -1.13
N PRO A 7 11.12 11.71 -0.39
CA PRO A 7 11.86 12.13 0.80
C PRO A 7 11.97 11.04 1.88
N GLN A 8 10.93 10.24 2.06
CA GLN A 8 10.92 9.19 3.07
C GLN A 8 11.73 7.97 2.62
N MET A 9 11.62 7.59 1.35
CA MET A 9 12.43 6.52 0.76
C MET A 9 13.93 6.86 0.82
N ASP A 10 14.30 8.12 0.57
CA ASP A 10 15.68 8.60 0.69
C ASP A 10 16.18 8.48 2.15
N LEU A 11 15.35 8.80 3.16
CA LEU A 11 15.69 8.65 4.58
C LEU A 11 15.83 7.19 5.03
N VAL A 12 14.99 6.29 4.51
CA VAL A 12 15.10 4.83 4.76
C VAL A 12 16.39 4.30 4.14
N THR A 13 16.67 4.65 2.89
CA THR A 13 17.87 4.20 2.17
C THR A 13 19.15 4.74 2.81
N ALA A 14 19.11 5.97 3.34
CA ALA A 14 20.21 6.56 4.10
C ALA A 14 20.35 6.00 5.54
N GLY A 15 19.47 5.09 5.97
CA GLY A 15 19.46 4.54 7.33
C GLY A 15 19.11 5.54 8.42
N THR A 16 18.60 6.73 8.06
CA THR A 16 18.19 7.76 9.03
C THR A 16 16.92 7.34 9.78
N ILE A 17 16.05 6.58 9.13
CA ILE A 17 14.95 5.86 9.76
C ILE A 17 15.05 4.38 9.40
N ALA A 18 14.67 3.50 10.33
CA ALA A 18 14.82 2.05 10.17
C ALA A 18 13.98 1.45 9.03
N GLY A 19 12.94 2.16 8.60
CA GLY A 19 11.98 1.71 7.59
C GLY A 19 10.64 2.41 7.77
N SER A 20 9.64 1.97 7.03
CA SER A 20 8.29 2.53 7.05
C SER A 20 7.25 1.46 6.75
N ILE A 21 6.03 1.68 7.22
CA ILE A 21 4.86 0.87 6.84
C ILE A 21 4.17 1.60 5.69
N THR A 22 4.04 0.94 4.53
CA THR A 22 3.27 1.46 3.39
C THR A 22 1.89 0.80 3.32
N GLN A 23 0.89 1.58 2.87
CA GLN A 23 -0.44 1.07 2.53
C GLN A 23 -0.41 0.37 1.16
N ASN A 24 -1.52 -0.25 0.76
CA ASN A 24 -1.68 -0.84 -0.56
C ASN A 24 -2.67 -0.04 -1.43
N PRO A 25 -2.24 1.09 -2.04
CA PRO A 25 -3.14 1.95 -2.80
C PRO A 25 -3.74 1.26 -4.03
N TYR A 26 -3.03 0.28 -4.61
CA TYR A 26 -3.54 -0.54 -5.70
C TYR A 26 -4.75 -1.35 -5.26
N GLU A 27 -4.61 -2.11 -4.16
CA GLU A 27 -5.68 -2.96 -3.64
C GLU A 27 -6.88 -2.14 -3.15
N MET A 28 -6.62 -0.99 -2.52
CA MET A 28 -7.68 -0.03 -2.16
C MET A 28 -8.52 0.36 -3.38
N GLY A 29 -7.87 0.78 -4.48
CA GLY A 29 -8.56 1.18 -5.71
C GLY A 29 -9.30 0.01 -6.36
N TYR A 30 -8.66 -1.16 -6.43
CA TYR A 30 -9.26 -2.37 -7.00
C TYR A 30 -10.50 -2.80 -6.23
N GLN A 31 -10.40 -2.96 -4.91
CA GLN A 31 -11.50 -3.38 -4.05
C GLN A 31 -12.65 -2.36 -4.05
N ALA A 32 -12.35 -1.07 -4.11
CA ALA A 32 -13.39 -0.04 -4.22
C ALA A 32 -14.25 -0.24 -5.48
N VAL A 33 -13.64 -0.48 -6.64
CA VAL A 33 -14.36 -0.71 -7.89
C VAL A 33 -15.09 -2.05 -7.87
N VAL A 34 -14.46 -3.12 -7.38
CA VAL A 34 -15.11 -4.44 -7.25
C VAL A 34 -16.34 -4.36 -6.34
N ALA A 35 -16.24 -3.69 -5.19
CA ALA A 35 -17.35 -3.48 -4.27
C ALA A 35 -18.48 -2.69 -4.94
N ALA A 36 -18.17 -1.60 -5.66
CA ALA A 36 -19.16 -0.82 -6.39
C ALA A 36 -19.90 -1.69 -7.44
N VAL A 37 -19.18 -2.50 -8.21
CA VAL A 37 -19.78 -3.41 -9.22
C VAL A 37 -20.67 -4.47 -8.57
N LYS A 38 -20.26 -5.03 -7.43
CA LYS A 38 -21.09 -6.00 -6.67
C LYS A 38 -22.40 -5.37 -6.22
N VAL A 39 -22.36 -4.17 -5.65
CA VAL A 39 -23.55 -3.42 -5.24
C VAL A 39 -24.48 -3.14 -6.43
N LEU A 40 -23.93 -2.72 -7.58
CA LEU A 40 -24.72 -2.49 -8.80
C LEU A 40 -25.40 -3.77 -9.33
N LYS A 41 -24.86 -4.95 -9.00
CA LYS A 41 -25.45 -6.27 -9.33
C LYS A 41 -26.40 -6.80 -8.25
N GLY A 42 -26.72 -5.99 -7.23
CA GLY A 42 -27.58 -6.39 -6.12
C GLY A 42 -26.93 -7.37 -5.15
N GLN A 43 -25.61 -7.51 -5.15
CA GLN A 43 -24.87 -8.36 -4.22
C GLN A 43 -24.54 -7.59 -2.94
N SER A 44 -24.48 -8.30 -1.81
CA SER A 44 -23.95 -7.77 -0.57
C SER A 44 -22.43 -7.61 -0.63
N VAL A 45 -21.92 -6.59 0.07
CA VAL A 45 -20.49 -6.36 0.28
C VAL A 45 -20.22 -6.23 1.77
N GLU A 46 -19.00 -6.54 2.19
CA GLU A 46 -18.56 -6.27 3.57
C GLU A 46 -18.61 -4.78 3.85
N SER A 47 -18.96 -4.41 5.08
CA SER A 47 -18.96 -3.00 5.52
C SER A 47 -17.56 -2.44 5.71
N PHE A 48 -16.57 -3.32 5.88
CA PHE A 48 -15.16 -3.00 6.02
C PHE A 48 -14.33 -3.96 5.17
N ILE A 49 -13.46 -3.41 4.32
CA ILE A 49 -12.52 -4.17 3.50
C ILE A 49 -11.11 -3.74 3.90
N ASP A 50 -10.34 -4.67 4.45
CA ASP A 50 -8.93 -4.45 4.77
C ASP A 50 -8.09 -4.61 3.48
N SER A 51 -7.37 -3.55 3.11
CA SER A 51 -6.48 -3.54 1.95
C SER A 51 -5.05 -3.98 2.28
N GLY A 52 -4.76 -4.20 3.57
CA GLY A 52 -3.46 -4.57 4.07
C GLY A 52 -2.44 -3.44 4.06
N PHE A 53 -1.25 -3.79 4.51
CA PHE A 53 -0.08 -2.93 4.57
C PHE A 53 1.18 -3.79 4.47
N SER A 54 2.32 -3.15 4.21
CA SER A 54 3.62 -3.82 4.13
C SER A 54 4.69 -3.01 4.84
N TRP A 55 5.59 -3.69 5.54
CA TRP A 55 6.81 -3.07 6.02
C TRP A 55 7.84 -3.00 4.90
N TYR A 56 8.49 -1.85 4.75
CA TYR A 56 9.67 -1.73 3.92
C TYR A 56 10.83 -1.04 4.64
N ASP A 57 12.03 -1.47 4.30
CA ASP A 57 13.31 -0.92 4.73
C ASP A 57 14.31 -0.94 3.56
N ALA A 58 15.57 -0.63 3.83
CA ALA A 58 16.60 -0.59 2.79
C ALA A 58 16.90 -1.97 2.17
N GLU A 59 16.55 -3.07 2.83
CA GLU A 59 16.85 -4.43 2.37
C GLU A 59 15.83 -4.92 1.34
N ASN A 60 14.55 -4.55 1.52
CA ASN A 60 13.45 -5.05 0.70
C ASN A 60 12.80 -3.99 -0.20
N LEU A 61 13.26 -2.73 -0.19
CA LEU A 61 12.67 -1.67 -1.01
C LEU A 61 12.67 -2.02 -2.51
N GLY A 62 13.62 -2.82 -2.99
CA GLY A 62 13.71 -3.26 -4.38
C GLY A 62 12.77 -4.41 -4.77
N ASP A 63 12.06 -5.01 -3.81
CA ASP A 63 11.17 -6.15 -4.08
C ASP A 63 9.95 -5.69 -4.91
N GLU A 64 9.57 -6.48 -5.91
CA GLU A 64 8.47 -6.12 -6.83
C GLU A 64 7.15 -5.83 -6.09
N ASP A 65 6.89 -6.55 -5.00
CA ASP A 65 5.66 -6.39 -4.22
C ASP A 65 5.68 -5.12 -3.35
N ILE A 66 6.85 -4.70 -2.88
CA ILE A 66 7.01 -3.41 -2.19
C ILE A 66 6.89 -2.26 -3.20
N GLN A 67 7.50 -2.40 -4.38
CA GLN A 67 7.46 -1.41 -5.44
C GLN A 67 6.04 -1.12 -5.96
N LYS A 68 5.12 -2.08 -5.89
CA LYS A 68 3.69 -1.86 -6.21
C LYS A 68 2.97 -1.01 -5.17
N ALA A 69 3.48 -0.98 -3.94
CA ALA A 69 2.84 -0.33 -2.79
C ALA A 69 3.47 1.03 -2.44
N VAL A 70 4.69 1.31 -2.89
CA VAL A 70 5.35 2.61 -2.70
C VAL A 70 5.19 3.52 -3.93
N TYR A 71 5.29 4.82 -3.68
CA TYR A 71 5.22 5.89 -4.67
C TYR A 71 6.27 6.95 -4.37
N GLU A 72 6.66 7.73 -5.39
CA GLU A 72 7.60 8.86 -5.28
C GLU A 72 6.91 10.17 -4.90
#